data_AF-A0A0Q5ZRR8-F1
#
_entry.id   AF-A0A0Q5ZRR8-F1
#
_cell.length_a   1.000
_cell.length_b   1.000
_cell.length_c   1.000
_cell.angle_alpha   90.00
_cell.angle_beta   90.00
_cell.angle_gamma   90.00
#
_symmetry.space_group_name_H-M   'P 1'
#
loop_
_entity.id
_entity.type
_entity.pdbx_description
1 polymer ?
#
loop_
_entity_poly.entity_id
_entity_poly.type
_entity_poly.pdbx_seq_one_letter_code
_entity_poly.pdbx_strand_id
1 'polypeptide(L)'
;MLKSKNFLILITLLVSVFIHAQASGSTDFKFKVKFDKDIPADKIEVLHFRNGGNYFEKINLKRNITTNEIELSGRNHYIVGAQFPLIVFSFRERKNDYYEPEKKIETLNFFYLKIAKDKIGDIDKEIKFTRQFSALTVDYKYIKEKIVYTIVAKESDYLQNEIPVLSELVKVDEN
;
A
#
# COMPACT_ATOMS: atom_id res chain seq x y z
N MET A 1 24.34 23.38 -47.08
CA MET A 1 25.09 22.79 -45.94
C MET A 1 24.56 23.39 -44.64
N LEU A 2 23.74 22.66 -43.87
CA LEU A 2 23.52 23.04 -42.48
C LEU A 2 24.90 23.02 -41.80
N LYS A 3 25.37 24.17 -41.32
CA LYS A 3 26.66 24.27 -40.59
C LYS A 3 26.62 23.23 -39.45
N SER A 4 27.67 22.42 -39.33
CA SER A 4 27.77 21.27 -38.41
C SER A 4 27.31 21.56 -36.97
N LYS A 5 27.46 22.80 -36.50
CA LYS A 5 26.97 23.27 -35.20
C LYS A 5 25.44 23.22 -35.04
N ASN A 6 24.66 23.55 -36.07
CA ASN A 6 23.19 23.52 -36.02
C ASN A 6 22.64 22.09 -36.02
N PHE A 7 23.38 21.17 -36.66
CA PHE A 7 23.03 19.75 -36.67
C PHE A 7 23.26 19.10 -35.31
N LEU A 8 24.36 19.47 -34.63
CA LEU A 8 24.64 18.98 -33.27
C LEU A 8 23.54 19.40 -32.29
N ILE A 9 23.12 20.67 -32.33
CA ILE A 9 22.05 21.19 -31.46
C ILE A 9 20.73 20.43 -31.71
N LEU A 10 20.37 20.19 -32.97
CA LEU A 10 19.16 19.45 -33.33
C LEU A 10 19.21 18.01 -32.82
N ILE A 11 20.37 17.34 -32.93
CA ILE A 11 20.58 16.00 -32.37
C ILE A 11 20.49 16.02 -30.86
N THR A 12 21.14 16.97 -30.17
CA THR A 12 21.07 17.06 -28.70
C THR A 12 19.64 17.31 -28.23
N LEU A 13 18.87 18.13 -28.95
CA LEU A 13 17.47 18.41 -28.64
C LEU A 13 16.60 17.16 -28.87
N LEU A 14 16.80 16.43 -29.98
CA LEU A 14 16.12 15.16 -30.25
C LEU A 14 16.45 14.10 -29.20
N VAL A 15 17.72 13.95 -28.82
CA VAL A 15 18.15 12.99 -27.79
C VAL A 15 17.56 13.37 -26.43
N SER A 16 17.51 14.67 -26.08
CA SER A 16 16.97 15.15 -24.81
C SER A 16 15.48 14.81 -24.59
N VAL A 17 14.69 14.70 -25.67
CA VAL A 17 13.28 14.29 -25.61
C VAL A 17 13.15 12.82 -25.18
N PHE A 18 14.10 11.95 -25.53
CA PHE A 18 14.05 10.53 -25.18
C PHE A 18 14.59 10.20 -23.77
N ILE A 19 15.31 11.11 -23.12
CA ILE A 19 15.94 10.85 -21.79
C ILE A 19 14.94 10.99 -20.63
N HIS A 20 13.71 11.44 -20.88
CA HIS A 20 12.71 11.71 -19.84
C HIS A 20 11.53 10.72 -19.81
N ALA A 21 11.65 9.57 -20.50
CA ALA A 21 10.64 8.53 -20.41
C ALA A 21 10.69 7.83 -19.03
N GLN A 22 9.89 8.29 -18.08
CA GLN A 22 9.67 7.54 -16.84
C GLN A 22 8.92 6.25 -17.17
N ALA A 23 9.50 5.11 -16.82
CA ALA A 23 8.84 3.82 -16.97
C ALA A 23 7.61 3.78 -16.04
N SER A 24 6.42 3.68 -16.63
CA SER A 24 5.15 3.63 -15.91
C SER A 24 4.19 2.62 -16.53
N GLY A 25 3.15 2.25 -15.80
CA GLY A 25 2.13 1.34 -16.27
C GLY A 25 0.98 1.22 -15.29
N SER A 26 0.02 0.35 -15.61
CA SER A 26 -1.05 -0.03 -14.69
C SER A 26 -1.13 -1.55 -14.60
N THR A 27 -1.53 -2.07 -13.45
CA THR A 27 -1.74 -3.50 -13.24
C THR A 27 -2.95 -3.72 -12.35
N ASP A 28 -3.64 -4.83 -12.58
CA ASP A 28 -4.66 -5.30 -11.65
C ASP A 28 -3.96 -5.97 -10.45
N PHE A 29 -4.63 -5.95 -9.31
CA PHE A 29 -4.15 -6.57 -8.08
C PHE A 29 -5.27 -7.25 -7.31
N LYS A 30 -4.88 -8.26 -6.54
CA LYS A 30 -5.73 -8.94 -5.58
C LYS A 30 -4.91 -9.52 -4.44
N PHE A 31 -5.33 -9.28 -3.21
CA PHE A 31 -4.74 -9.92 -2.04
C PHE A 31 -5.72 -9.98 -0.87
N LYS A 32 -5.41 -10.85 0.10
CA LYS A 32 -6.20 -11.00 1.32
C LYS A 32 -5.37 -10.67 2.53
N VAL A 33 -5.99 -9.99 3.46
CA VAL A 33 -5.45 -9.67 4.77
C VAL A 33 -6.30 -10.36 5.83
N LYS A 34 -5.64 -11.06 6.75
CA LYS A 34 -6.26 -11.76 7.86
C LYS A 34 -5.93 -11.09 9.17
N PHE A 35 -6.87 -11.11 10.11
CA PHE A 35 -6.67 -10.56 11.44
C PHE A 35 -6.80 -11.66 12.50
N ASP A 36 -6.06 -11.54 13.61
CA ASP A 36 -6.29 -12.40 14.77
C ASP A 36 -7.72 -12.26 15.30
N LYS A 37 -8.20 -13.30 15.99
CA LYS A 37 -9.61 -13.44 16.40
C LYS A 37 -10.13 -12.28 17.27
N ASP A 38 -9.23 -11.63 17.99
CA ASP A 38 -9.53 -10.49 18.86
C ASP A 38 -9.57 -9.14 18.11
N ILE A 39 -9.34 -9.16 16.80
CA ILE A 39 -9.41 -8.01 15.89
C ILE A 39 -10.46 -8.34 14.80
N PRO A 40 -11.74 -7.99 15.03
CA PRO A 40 -12.84 -8.37 14.14
C PRO A 40 -12.83 -7.59 12.82
N ALA A 41 -12.67 -8.29 11.70
CA ALA A 41 -12.51 -7.73 10.36
C ALA A 41 -13.74 -6.95 9.84
N ASP A 42 -14.93 -7.20 10.38
CA ASP A 42 -16.17 -6.46 10.11
C ASP A 42 -16.17 -5.05 10.72
N LYS A 43 -15.29 -4.79 11.71
CA LYS A 43 -15.18 -3.48 12.38
C LYS A 43 -13.97 -2.67 11.92
N ILE A 44 -13.26 -3.15 10.90
CA ILE A 44 -12.04 -2.50 10.39
C ILE A 44 -12.39 -1.56 9.25
N GLU A 45 -12.04 -0.29 9.40
CA GLU A 45 -12.05 0.64 8.27
C GLU A 45 -10.75 0.51 7.49
N VAL A 46 -10.84 0.49 6.16
CA VAL A 46 -9.67 0.43 5.29
C VAL A 46 -9.45 1.82 4.69
N LEU A 47 -8.23 2.30 4.80
CA LEU A 47 -7.78 3.57 4.28
C LEU A 47 -6.49 3.37 3.49
N HIS A 48 -6.15 4.33 2.65
CA HIS A 48 -4.84 4.38 2.03
C HIS A 48 -4.35 5.81 1.90
N PHE A 49 -3.03 5.98 1.88
CA PHE A 49 -2.42 7.26 1.56
C PHE A 49 -2.45 7.49 0.06
N ARG A 50 -2.96 8.65 -0.36
CA ARG A 50 -2.89 9.13 -1.73
C ARG A 50 -1.79 10.17 -1.82
N ASN A 51 -0.91 10.03 -2.81
CA ASN A 51 0.16 10.97 -3.11
C ASN A 51 0.22 11.21 -4.64
N GLY A 52 1.10 12.12 -5.08
CA GLY A 52 1.29 12.42 -6.50
C GLY A 52 2.13 11.41 -7.28
N GLY A 53 2.50 10.28 -6.68
CA GLY A 53 3.31 9.22 -7.28
C GLY A 53 2.45 8.04 -7.71
N ASN A 54 2.74 6.86 -7.19
CA ASN A 54 1.93 5.66 -7.46
C ASN A 54 0.60 5.77 -6.73
N TYR A 55 -0.47 5.26 -7.33
CA TYR A 55 -1.81 5.37 -6.75
C TYR A 55 -2.71 4.20 -7.15
N PHE A 56 -3.76 4.00 -6.37
CA PHE A 56 -4.84 3.09 -6.75
C PHE A 56 -5.81 3.82 -7.68
N GLU A 57 -5.99 3.31 -8.89
CA GLU A 57 -7.03 3.78 -9.81
C GLU A 57 -8.41 3.34 -9.31
N LYS A 58 -8.49 2.13 -8.76
CA LYS A 58 -9.69 1.55 -8.16
C LYS A 58 -9.32 0.56 -7.06
N ILE A 59 -10.07 0.56 -5.97
CA ILE A 59 -10.00 -0.44 -4.91
C ILE A 59 -11.43 -0.95 -4.67
N ASN A 60 -11.57 -2.26 -4.60
CA ASN A 60 -12.77 -2.95 -4.15
C ASN A 60 -12.43 -3.72 -2.88
N LEU A 61 -13.38 -3.75 -1.95
CA LEU A 61 -13.25 -4.40 -0.67
C LEU A 61 -14.30 -5.50 -0.54
N LYS A 62 -13.88 -6.69 -0.08
CA LYS A 62 -14.80 -7.77 0.28
C LYS A 62 -14.40 -8.37 1.63
N ARG A 63 -15.35 -8.48 2.54
CA ARG A 63 -15.13 -9.04 3.89
C ARG A 63 -15.57 -10.50 3.94
N ASN A 64 -14.78 -11.32 4.63
CA ASN A 64 -15.16 -12.69 4.99
C ASN A 64 -15.10 -12.84 6.51
N ILE A 65 -16.27 -12.79 7.14
CA ILE A 65 -16.43 -12.85 8.60
C ILE A 65 -16.00 -14.24 9.12
N THR A 66 -16.28 -15.30 8.37
CA THR A 66 -15.96 -16.68 8.76
C THR A 66 -14.46 -16.91 8.89
N THR A 67 -13.66 -16.32 7.99
CA THR A 67 -12.19 -16.45 8.02
C THR A 67 -11.48 -15.27 8.69
N ASN A 68 -12.23 -14.25 9.12
CA ASN A 68 -11.74 -12.98 9.66
C ASN A 68 -10.76 -12.27 8.70
N GLU A 69 -11.18 -12.17 7.43
CA GLU A 69 -10.35 -11.68 6.32
C GLU A 69 -11.01 -10.50 5.60
N ILE A 70 -10.17 -9.62 5.07
CA ILE A 70 -10.51 -8.56 4.11
C ILE A 70 -9.76 -8.82 2.82
N GLU A 71 -10.48 -9.02 1.73
CA GLU A 71 -9.93 -9.09 0.38
C GLU A 71 -9.94 -7.69 -0.23
N LEU A 72 -8.78 -7.26 -0.73
CA LEU A 72 -8.63 -6.04 -1.50
C LEU A 72 -8.27 -6.42 -2.94
N SER A 73 -8.97 -5.81 -3.89
CA SER A 73 -8.73 -6.02 -5.32
C SER A 73 -8.99 -4.77 -6.12
N GLY A 74 -8.40 -4.64 -7.29
CA GLY A 74 -8.63 -3.48 -8.13
C GLY A 74 -7.51 -3.27 -9.10
N ARG A 75 -7.20 -2.00 -9.37
CA ARG A 75 -6.20 -1.60 -10.35
C ARG A 75 -5.37 -0.45 -9.81
N ASN A 76 -4.08 -0.49 -10.04
CA ASN A 76 -3.15 0.57 -9.65
C ASN A 76 -2.34 1.07 -10.84
N HIS A 77 -2.00 2.35 -10.78
CA HIS A 77 -1.02 2.97 -11.64
C HIS A 77 0.33 3.01 -10.91
N TYR A 78 1.42 2.79 -11.63
CA TYR A 78 2.76 2.86 -11.07
C TYR A 78 3.76 3.54 -12.00
N ILE A 79 4.74 4.17 -11.37
CA ILE A 79 5.94 4.77 -11.92
C ILE A 79 7.11 4.07 -11.23
N VAL A 80 8.02 3.51 -12.02
CA VAL A 80 9.17 2.79 -11.50
C VAL A 80 10.02 3.71 -10.63
N GLY A 81 10.32 3.26 -9.41
CA GLY A 81 11.11 4.02 -8.44
C GLY A 81 10.30 4.98 -7.55
N ALA A 82 9.02 5.20 -7.84
CA ALA A 82 8.13 5.90 -6.92
C ALA A 82 7.61 4.96 -5.83
N GLN A 83 7.32 5.50 -4.65
CA GLN A 83 6.77 4.75 -3.52
C GLN A 83 5.28 4.43 -3.76
N PHE A 84 4.91 3.19 -3.50
CA PHE A 84 3.51 2.76 -3.55
C PHE A 84 2.73 3.20 -2.31
N PRO A 85 1.42 3.52 -2.44
CA PRO A 85 0.56 3.88 -1.33
C PRO A 85 0.63 2.92 -0.14
N LEU A 86 0.73 3.48 1.05
CA LEU A 86 0.58 2.74 2.30
C LEU A 86 -0.91 2.50 2.55
N ILE A 87 -1.28 1.25 2.86
CA ILE A 87 -2.64 0.87 3.23
C ILE A 87 -2.73 0.82 4.75
N VAL A 88 -3.81 1.37 5.30
CA VAL A 88 -4.06 1.47 6.74
C VAL A 88 -5.38 0.77 7.05
N PHE A 89 -5.37 -0.08 8.06
CA PHE A 89 -6.55 -0.72 8.62
C PHE A 89 -6.75 -0.11 10.01
N SER A 90 -7.86 0.58 10.23
CA SER A 90 -8.18 1.19 11.52
C SER A 90 -9.22 0.37 12.26
N PHE A 91 -9.03 0.18 13.56
CA PHE A 91 -9.95 -0.55 14.43
C PHE A 91 -10.20 0.24 15.72
N ARG A 92 -11.44 0.68 15.90
CA ARG A 92 -11.90 1.30 17.14
C ARG A 92 -12.31 0.22 18.13
N GLU A 93 -11.64 0.22 19.27
CA GLU A 93 -11.88 -0.71 20.35
C GLU A 93 -12.41 0.04 21.57
N ARG A 94 -13.46 -0.49 22.19
CA ARG A 94 -13.98 0.02 23.45
C ARG A 94 -13.68 -0.98 24.55
N LYS A 95 -12.95 -0.54 25.56
CA LYS A 95 -12.55 -1.34 26.72
C LYS A 95 -12.89 -0.58 28.01
N ASN A 96 -13.10 -1.31 29.09
CA ASN A 96 -13.20 -0.69 30.40
C ASN A 96 -11.83 -0.17 30.82
N ASP A 97 -11.80 0.96 31.50
CA ASP A 97 -10.57 1.47 32.12
C ASP A 97 -10.07 0.47 33.17
N TYR A 98 -8.75 0.29 33.23
CA TYR A 98 -8.13 -0.63 34.19
C TYR A 98 -8.26 -0.11 35.62
N TYR A 99 -8.19 1.21 35.82
CA TYR A 99 -8.25 1.87 37.11
C TYR A 99 -9.67 2.30 37.49
N GLU A 100 -10.56 2.50 36.51
CA GLU A 100 -11.97 2.88 36.72
C GLU A 100 -12.93 2.04 35.85
N PRO A 101 -13.23 0.78 36.21
CA PRO A 101 -13.94 -0.18 35.35
C PRO A 101 -15.32 0.26 34.85
N GLU A 102 -15.97 1.19 35.54
CA GLU A 102 -17.21 1.86 35.15
C GLU A 102 -17.05 2.82 33.96
N LYS A 103 -15.83 3.29 33.68
CA LYS A 103 -15.49 4.13 32.53
C LYS A 103 -15.11 3.27 31.32
N LYS A 104 -15.67 3.62 30.17
CA LYS A 104 -15.28 3.05 28.87
C LYS A 104 -14.28 3.97 28.19
N ILE A 105 -13.12 3.42 27.86
CA ILE A 105 -12.12 4.06 27.01
C ILE A 105 -12.32 3.59 25.57
N GLU A 106 -12.26 4.51 24.62
CA GLU A 106 -12.17 4.20 23.20
C GLU A 106 -10.71 4.34 22.76
N THR A 107 -10.12 3.26 22.26
CA THR A 107 -8.77 3.25 21.67
C THR A 107 -8.87 3.03 20.17
N LEU A 108 -8.07 3.77 19.41
CA LEU A 108 -7.96 3.62 17.97
C LEU A 108 -6.66 2.90 17.66
N ASN A 109 -6.78 1.70 17.09
CA ASN A 109 -5.65 0.87 16.69
C ASN A 109 -5.45 0.97 15.18
N PHE A 110 -4.19 1.05 14.73
CA PHE A 110 -3.84 1.10 13.32
C PHE A 110 -2.96 -0.09 12.95
N PHE A 111 -3.27 -0.71 11.82
CA PHE A 111 -2.45 -1.73 11.19
C PHE A 111 -2.03 -1.25 9.81
N TYR A 112 -0.75 -1.34 9.50
CA TYR A 112 -0.13 -0.73 8.33
C TYR A 112 0.41 -1.81 7.39
N LEU A 113 0.03 -1.73 6.12
CA LEU A 113 0.54 -2.59 5.06
C LEU A 113 1.30 -1.77 4.03
N LYS A 114 2.62 -1.90 4.02
CA LYS A 114 3.50 -1.29 3.02
C LYS A 114 3.77 -2.25 1.87
N ILE A 115 3.73 -1.76 0.65
CA ILE A 115 4.30 -2.45 -0.51
C ILE A 115 5.68 -1.86 -0.75
N ALA A 116 6.72 -2.69 -0.69
CA ALA A 116 8.12 -2.25 -0.70
C ALA A 116 8.55 -1.65 -2.05
N LYS A 117 7.86 -2.00 -3.13
CA LYS A 117 8.21 -1.66 -4.50
C LYS A 117 7.12 -0.83 -5.16
N ASP A 118 7.35 -0.49 -6.42
CA ASP A 118 6.55 0.44 -7.22
C ASP A 118 5.18 -0.11 -7.64
N LYS A 119 5.01 -1.43 -7.72
CA LYS A 119 3.73 -2.04 -8.09
C LYS A 119 3.32 -3.17 -7.16
N ILE A 120 2.03 -3.44 -7.14
CA ILE A 120 1.44 -4.61 -6.51
C ILE A 120 0.67 -5.38 -7.58
N GLY A 121 0.76 -6.71 -7.57
CA GLY A 121 -0.08 -7.57 -8.39
C GLY A 121 -0.91 -8.49 -7.50
N ASP A 122 -1.29 -9.64 -8.04
CA ASP A 122 -1.91 -10.68 -7.24
C ASP A 122 -0.92 -11.26 -6.24
N ILE A 123 -1.25 -11.20 -4.95
CA ILE A 123 -0.45 -11.76 -3.85
C ILE A 123 -1.14 -13.03 -3.37
N ASP A 124 -0.56 -14.17 -3.73
CA ASP A 124 -0.97 -15.48 -3.22
C ASP A 124 -0.15 -15.87 -1.97
N LYS A 125 -0.20 -15.00 -0.95
CA LYS A 125 0.50 -15.22 0.32
C LYS A 125 -0.33 -14.68 1.48
N GLU A 126 -0.32 -15.38 2.60
CA GLU A 126 -1.04 -14.93 3.79
C GLU A 126 -0.38 -13.65 4.35
N ILE A 127 -1.17 -12.58 4.43
CA ILE A 127 -0.83 -11.34 5.11
C ILE A 127 -1.66 -11.31 6.40
N LYS A 128 -1.01 -11.55 7.54
CA LYS A 128 -1.72 -11.70 8.82
C LYS A 128 -1.29 -10.65 9.84
N PHE A 129 -2.23 -9.81 10.24
CA PHE A 129 -2.04 -8.84 11.32
C PHE A 129 -2.37 -9.46 12.68
N THR A 130 -1.54 -9.10 13.66
CA THR A 130 -1.74 -9.39 15.07
C THR A 130 -1.52 -8.10 15.86
N ARG A 131 -1.87 -8.07 17.15
CA ARG A 131 -1.53 -6.90 17.99
C ARG A 131 -0.02 -6.66 18.11
N GLN A 132 0.77 -7.73 18.06
CA GLN A 132 2.23 -7.65 18.10
C GLN A 132 2.82 -7.22 16.75
N PHE A 133 2.21 -7.66 15.64
CA PHE A 133 2.65 -7.37 14.29
C PHE A 133 1.61 -6.50 13.59
N SER A 134 1.55 -5.23 13.99
CA SER A 134 0.65 -4.24 13.42
C SER A 134 1.20 -3.56 12.16
N ALA A 135 2.48 -3.72 11.86
CA ALA A 135 3.13 -3.18 10.67
C ALA A 135 3.74 -4.31 9.84
N LEU A 136 3.28 -4.45 8.60
CA LEU A 136 3.72 -5.47 7.66
C LEU A 136 4.22 -4.80 6.38
N THR A 137 5.28 -5.35 5.81
CA THR A 137 5.77 -4.99 4.48
C THR A 137 5.69 -6.20 3.55
N VAL A 138 5.03 -6.03 2.42
CA VAL A 138 5.07 -6.95 1.28
C VAL A 138 6.24 -6.54 0.39
N ASP A 139 7.20 -7.43 0.20
CA ASP A 139 8.24 -7.30 -0.81
C ASP A 139 8.10 -8.44 -1.83
N TYR A 140 8.69 -8.28 -3.01
CA TYR A 140 8.74 -9.33 -4.00
C TYR A 140 10.04 -9.38 -4.78
N LYS A 141 10.39 -10.57 -5.23
CA LYS A 141 11.53 -10.82 -6.13
C LYS A 141 11.08 -11.60 -7.35
N TYR A 142 11.78 -11.39 -8.45
CA TYR A 142 11.61 -12.20 -9.65
C TYR A 142 12.54 -13.41 -9.56
N ILE A 143 11.96 -14.61 -9.57
CA ILE A 143 12.70 -15.88 -9.59
C ILE A 143 12.14 -16.71 -10.74
N LYS A 144 12.98 -16.99 -11.74
CA LYS A 144 12.59 -17.78 -12.93
C LYS A 144 11.28 -17.27 -13.55
N GLU A 145 11.21 -15.96 -13.82
CA GLU A 145 10.05 -15.25 -14.40
C GLU A 145 8.78 -15.21 -13.53
N LYS A 146 8.83 -15.77 -12.32
CA LYS A 146 7.72 -15.71 -11.36
C LYS A 146 7.98 -14.67 -10.28
N ILE A 147 6.92 -13.98 -9.88
CA ILE A 147 6.95 -13.09 -8.71
C ILE A 147 6.81 -13.95 -7.45
N VAL A 148 7.75 -13.81 -6.53
CA VAL A 148 7.71 -14.47 -5.22
C VAL A 148 7.61 -13.40 -4.14
N TYR A 149 6.50 -13.42 -3.40
CA TYR A 149 6.23 -12.45 -2.34
C TYR A 149 6.80 -12.91 -0.99
N THR A 150 7.25 -11.94 -0.21
CA THR A 150 7.69 -12.12 1.18
C THR A 150 6.99 -11.09 2.05
N ILE A 151 6.53 -11.54 3.22
CA ILE A 151 5.91 -10.69 4.23
C ILE A 151 6.91 -10.52 5.36
N VAL A 152 7.22 -9.27 5.70
CA VAL A 152 8.15 -8.92 6.77
C VAL A 152 7.39 -8.10 7.81
N ALA A 153 7.39 -8.56 9.06
CA ALA A 153 6.90 -7.76 10.16
C ALA A 153 7.93 -6.68 10.54
N LYS A 154 7.45 -5.48 10.79
CA LYS A 154 8.22 -4.34 11.27
C LYS A 154 7.58 -3.81 12.54
N GLU A 155 8.36 -3.08 13.34
CA GLU A 155 7.81 -2.30 14.44
C GLU A 155 6.89 -1.19 13.89
N SER A 156 5.82 -0.85 14.63
CA SER A 156 4.79 0.11 14.21
C SER A 156 5.36 1.46 13.83
N ASP A 157 6.35 1.91 14.58
CA ASP A 157 6.89 3.27 14.51
C ASP A 157 7.76 3.46 13.26
N TYR A 158 8.19 2.36 12.65
CA TYR A 158 8.98 2.37 11.43
C TYR A 158 8.20 2.92 10.22
N LEU A 159 6.90 2.61 10.11
CA LEU A 159 6.09 2.98 8.95
C LEU A 159 5.53 4.41 9.04
N GLN A 160 5.46 4.99 10.24
CA GLN A 160 5.03 6.39 10.42
C GLN A 160 6.03 7.39 9.83
N ASN A 161 7.32 7.09 9.91
CA ASN A 161 8.40 7.93 9.38
C ASN A 161 8.50 7.90 7.84
N GLU A 162 7.76 7.00 7.18
CA GLU A 162 7.76 6.84 5.73
C GLU A 162 6.47 7.37 5.07
N ILE A 163 5.63 8.07 5.84
CA ILE A 163 4.46 8.78 5.33
C ILE A 163 4.95 9.99 4.53
N PRO A 164 4.61 10.12 3.23
CA PRO A 164 4.99 11.28 2.44
C PRO A 164 4.42 12.57 3.05
N VAL A 165 5.24 13.62 3.13
CA VAL A 165 4.88 14.93 3.72
C VAL A 165 3.63 15.57 3.10
N LEU A 166 3.32 15.22 1.85
CA LEU A 166 2.10 15.62 1.14
C LEU A 166 1.31 14.36 0.77
N SER A 167 0.58 13.81 1.74
CA SER A 167 -0.30 12.68 1.52
C SER A 167 -1.65 12.87 2.21
N GLU A 168 -2.71 12.46 1.52
CA GLU A 168 -4.09 12.47 2.03
C GLU A 168 -4.47 11.05 2.42
N LEU A 169 -5.08 10.86 3.59
CA LEU A 169 -5.61 9.58 4.00
C LEU A 169 -7.05 9.45 3.49
N VAL A 170 -7.26 8.52 2.55
CA VAL A 170 -8.54 8.32 1.86
C VAL A 170 -9.15 7.00 2.34
N LYS A 171 -10.43 7.03 2.73
CA LYS A 171 -11.20 5.82 3.07
C LYS A 171 -11.56 5.06 1.80
N VAL A 172 -11.42 3.73 1.84
CA VAL A 172 -11.89 2.85 0.77
C VAL A 172 -13.38 2.62 0.95
N ASP A 173 -14.18 2.98 -0.06
CA ASP A 173 -15.61 2.77 -0.05
C ASP A 173 -15.96 1.29 -0.25
N GLU A 174 -17.00 0.84 0.46
CA GLU A 174 -17.61 -0.47 0.26
C GLU A 174 -18.66 -0.34 -0.85
N ASN A 175 -18.48 -1.08 -1.95
CA ASN A 175 -19.44 -1.15 -3.05
C ASN A 175 -20.55 -2.17 -2.76
#